data_AF-A0A485MR91-F1
#
_entry.id   AF-A0A485MR91-F1
#
_cell.length_a   1.000
_cell.length_b   1.000
_cell.length_c   1.000
_cell.angle_alpha   90.00
_cell.angle_beta   90.00
_cell.angle_gamma   90.00
#
_symmetry.space_group_name_H-M   'P 1'
#
loop_
_entity.id
_entity.type
_entity.pdbx_description
1 polymer ?
#
loop_
_entity_poly.entity_id
_entity_poly.type
_entity_poly.pdbx_seq_one_letter_code
_entity_poly.pdbx_strand_id
1 'polypeptide(L)'
;MAALEEEFTLSTVPLGAGPNGLLGVEQSDKTDQFLVTHGGRTVILYKVSDQKPLGSWSVKQGQIITCPAVCNFQTGEFIVVHDNKVLRIWNTEDVNLDKVFKATLSAEIYRIHSIQGTEPLVLFKEGAVRGLEALLAEPQQKIETVLSDDEVIKWTKVFMVFRHPVLIFITEKHGNHFAYIQTFSSRTLSKYTLFHGQEEKSVIQNFTASVDRKFISLMSLSSDGCVYETSIPIHPRDPDENQRVVRSLLLKTVVAGNARSGVALTVLDQDHVAVLGPPLPASKECLSIWNTKFQTLQTSRELPQGTSGQLWYFGENLFMLHGKFLTVIPYKCEVSSLAGALGKLKHSQDPGTHTVPHFVNWETSRGYGFGSQNSEQSKRILRRRKIEVNVPPPAFEQLLSTIKNDSEKDIEVELCKFLAVKRTPDFHTIVGDIVLELLGRHTTEPSFYPRNSLMQLIQTHVLSYSLCPGLMEAALEKTDVQMLQLCLQQFPDIPESITCACLKLFLSISDDSLQETEINMESVSDCSDPVQEKMDEQTEILQNGFNADEQNCDSCDRKLNQKPQDAAEETTSCPVVPKRAALLNAILHSAYSEMFLLPHLKDIPAQHVTVSVCRHPREFYILYISLLN
;
A
#
# COMPACT_ATOMS: atom_id res chain seq x y z
N MET A 1 1.49 3.06 -4.29
CA MET A 1 0.39 2.13 -3.92
C MET A 1 -0.29 1.69 -5.22
N ALA A 2 -0.92 0.51 -5.30
CA ALA A 2 -1.64 0.17 -6.52
C ALA A 2 -2.88 1.08 -6.69
N ALA A 3 -3.11 1.58 -7.91
CA ALA A 3 -4.18 2.53 -8.21
C ALA A 3 -4.92 2.16 -9.50
N LEU A 4 -6.24 2.33 -9.49
CA LEU A 4 -7.10 2.27 -10.67
C LEU A 4 -7.30 3.70 -11.19
N GLU A 5 -7.00 3.94 -12.46
CA GLU A 5 -7.15 5.26 -13.08
C GLU A 5 -8.57 5.49 -13.61
N GLU A 6 -8.79 6.62 -14.29
CA GLU A 6 -10.08 6.94 -14.89
C GLU A 6 -10.44 5.93 -15.99
N GLU A 7 -11.65 5.37 -15.90
CA GLU A 7 -12.13 4.40 -16.88
C GLU A 7 -12.71 5.09 -18.11
N PHE A 8 -12.65 4.41 -19.25
CA PHE A 8 -13.33 4.86 -20.46
C PHE A 8 -13.98 3.69 -21.19
N THR A 9 -15.03 4.01 -21.93
CA THR A 9 -15.77 3.03 -22.73
C THR A 9 -15.14 2.90 -24.11
N LEU A 10 -14.76 1.66 -24.49
CA LEU A 10 -14.21 1.36 -25.80
C LEU A 10 -15.31 1.07 -26.83
N SER A 11 -16.33 0.32 -26.45
CA SER A 11 -17.43 -0.02 -27.35
C SER A 11 -18.71 -0.41 -26.60
N THR A 12 -19.84 -0.36 -27.30
CA THR A 12 -21.12 -0.88 -26.81
C THR A 12 -21.34 -2.27 -27.38
N VAL A 13 -21.61 -3.26 -26.53
CA VAL A 13 -21.96 -4.61 -26.94
C VAL A 13 -23.43 -4.63 -27.39
N PRO A 14 -23.75 -5.23 -28.56
CA PRO A 14 -25.12 -5.29 -29.06
C PRO A 14 -26.09 -5.96 -28.07
N LEU A 15 -27.27 -5.34 -27.91
CA LEU A 15 -28.40 -5.84 -27.12
C LEU A 15 -28.82 -7.25 -27.56
N GLY A 16 -28.82 -8.21 -26.61
CA GLY A 16 -29.28 -9.59 -26.81
C GLY A 16 -28.20 -10.66 -26.62
N ALA A 17 -26.94 -10.24 -26.50
CA ALA A 17 -25.86 -11.12 -26.10
C ALA A 17 -25.91 -11.26 -24.57
N GLY A 18 -26.24 -12.45 -24.06
CA GLY A 18 -26.25 -12.72 -22.61
C GLY A 18 -24.86 -12.59 -21.97
N PRO A 19 -24.60 -13.19 -20.81
CA PRO A 19 -23.26 -13.20 -20.18
C PRO A 19 -22.12 -13.73 -21.09
N ASN A 20 -22.46 -14.36 -22.22
CA ASN A 20 -21.53 -14.85 -23.25
C ASN A 20 -21.35 -13.88 -24.44
N GLY A 21 -21.68 -12.60 -24.30
CA GLY A 21 -21.67 -11.65 -25.43
C GLY A 21 -20.30 -11.21 -25.92
N LEU A 22 -19.24 -11.53 -25.18
CA LEU A 22 -17.85 -11.32 -25.57
C LEU A 22 -17.09 -12.63 -25.33
N LEU A 23 -16.37 -13.10 -26.35
CA LEU A 23 -15.56 -14.33 -26.24
C LEU A 23 -14.19 -14.03 -25.64
N GLY A 24 -13.62 -12.88 -25.97
CA GLY A 24 -12.34 -12.45 -25.40
C GLY A 24 -11.79 -11.19 -26.02
N VAL A 25 -10.80 -10.64 -25.32
CA VAL A 25 -9.90 -9.58 -25.79
C VAL A 25 -8.51 -10.19 -25.90
N GLU A 26 -7.81 -9.95 -27.01
CA GLU A 26 -6.45 -10.45 -27.27
C GLU A 26 -5.58 -9.32 -27.86
N GLN A 27 -4.26 -9.39 -27.65
CA GLN A 27 -3.33 -8.36 -28.14
C GLN A 27 -3.01 -8.55 -29.64
N SER A 28 -2.84 -7.44 -30.38
CA SER A 28 -2.33 -7.43 -31.75
C SER A 28 -0.80 -7.40 -31.82
N ASP A 29 -0.25 -7.53 -33.02
CA ASP A 29 1.16 -7.29 -33.36
C ASP A 29 1.70 -5.92 -32.90
N LYS A 30 0.84 -4.89 -32.88
CA LYS A 30 1.18 -3.52 -32.51
C LYS A 30 0.83 -3.20 -31.06
N THR A 31 1.66 -2.36 -30.44
CA THR A 31 1.35 -1.80 -29.12
C THR A 31 0.05 -0.99 -29.18
N ASP A 32 -0.74 -1.06 -28.11
CA ASP A 32 -2.03 -0.36 -27.97
C ASP A 32 -3.13 -0.78 -28.98
N GLN A 33 -2.95 -1.91 -29.67
CA GLN A 33 -3.96 -2.51 -30.54
C GLN A 33 -4.48 -3.83 -29.99
N PHE A 34 -5.80 -3.97 -29.93
CA PHE A 34 -6.48 -5.10 -29.30
C PHE A 34 -7.60 -5.65 -30.17
N LEU A 35 -7.63 -6.97 -30.31
CA LEU A 35 -8.68 -7.72 -30.98
C LEU A 35 -9.78 -8.04 -29.96
N VAL A 36 -10.98 -7.54 -30.24
CA VAL A 36 -12.18 -7.79 -29.45
C VAL A 36 -13.05 -8.75 -30.24
N THR A 37 -13.25 -9.95 -29.70
CA THR A 37 -14.07 -10.99 -30.32
C THR A 37 -15.43 -11.04 -29.65
N HIS A 38 -16.46 -10.56 -30.34
CA HIS A 38 -17.83 -10.59 -29.83
C HIS A 38 -18.44 -12.00 -29.98
N GLY A 39 -19.16 -12.44 -28.93
CA GLY A 39 -19.86 -13.72 -28.83
C GLY A 39 -20.93 -13.86 -29.88
N GLY A 40 -20.52 -14.39 -31.02
CA GLY A 40 -21.36 -14.51 -32.20
C GLY A 40 -20.52 -14.60 -33.44
N ARG A 41 -20.25 -13.45 -34.08
CA ARG A 41 -19.82 -13.42 -35.49
C ARG A 41 -18.75 -12.41 -35.84
N THR A 42 -18.40 -11.49 -34.95
CA THR A 42 -17.61 -10.31 -35.33
C THR A 42 -16.35 -10.20 -34.50
N VAL A 43 -15.24 -9.94 -35.18
CA VAL A 43 -13.94 -9.58 -34.62
C VAL A 43 -13.70 -8.12 -34.98
N ILE A 44 -13.33 -7.29 -33.99
CA ILE A 44 -13.03 -5.86 -34.21
C ILE A 44 -11.65 -5.57 -33.64
N LEU A 45 -10.78 -4.95 -34.44
CA LEU A 45 -9.49 -4.44 -33.99
C LEU A 45 -9.68 -3.00 -33.52
N TYR A 46 -9.29 -2.72 -32.27
CA TYR A 46 -9.35 -1.39 -31.68
C TYR A 46 -7.94 -0.84 -31.42
N LYS A 47 -7.79 0.47 -31.60
CA LYS A 47 -6.71 1.24 -30.99
C LYS A 47 -7.26 1.88 -29.72
N VAL A 48 -6.72 1.49 -28.57
CA VAL A 48 -7.33 1.81 -27.26
C VAL A 48 -7.08 3.26 -26.85
N SER A 49 -5.89 3.81 -27.09
CA SER A 49 -5.61 5.24 -26.83
C SER A 49 -6.54 6.20 -27.58
N ASP A 50 -6.88 5.88 -28.83
CA ASP A 50 -7.75 6.71 -29.67
C ASP A 50 -9.24 6.37 -29.53
N GLN A 51 -9.58 5.30 -28.80
CA GLN A 51 -10.93 4.74 -28.68
C GLN A 51 -11.59 4.46 -30.04
N LYS A 52 -10.80 4.02 -31.03
CA LYS A 52 -11.26 3.87 -32.42
C LYS A 52 -11.15 2.42 -32.92
N PRO A 53 -12.20 1.89 -33.59
CA PRO A 53 -12.07 0.67 -34.34
C PRO A 53 -11.24 0.93 -35.61
N LEU A 54 -10.23 0.11 -35.82
CA LEU A 54 -9.37 0.11 -37.01
C LEU A 54 -9.89 -0.83 -38.11
N GLY A 55 -10.55 -1.92 -37.72
CA GLY A 55 -11.12 -2.89 -38.65
C GLY A 55 -12.18 -3.75 -37.99
N SER A 56 -13.14 -4.24 -38.79
CA SER A 56 -14.23 -5.10 -38.33
C SER A 56 -14.49 -6.19 -39.36
N TRP A 57 -14.48 -7.43 -38.89
CA TRP A 57 -14.57 -8.62 -39.72
C TRP A 57 -15.64 -9.54 -39.17
N SER A 58 -16.55 -9.99 -40.03
CA SER A 58 -17.66 -10.86 -39.62
C SER A 58 -17.73 -12.13 -40.45
N VAL A 59 -18.02 -13.25 -39.80
CA VAL A 59 -18.29 -14.54 -40.47
C VAL A 59 -19.70 -14.55 -41.08
N LYS A 60 -19.99 -15.48 -42.01
CA LYS A 60 -21.31 -15.57 -42.66
C LYS A 60 -22.42 -15.77 -41.65
N GLN A 61 -23.62 -15.36 -42.04
CA GLN A 61 -24.83 -15.72 -41.33
C GLN A 61 -24.94 -17.25 -41.20
N GLY A 62 -25.16 -17.73 -39.98
CA GLY A 62 -25.21 -19.16 -39.64
C GLY A 62 -23.90 -19.74 -39.10
N GLN A 63 -22.76 -19.07 -39.33
CA GLN A 63 -21.48 -19.44 -38.70
C GLN A 63 -21.35 -18.77 -37.33
N ILE A 64 -20.64 -19.43 -36.42
CA ILE A 64 -20.39 -18.92 -35.07
C ILE A 64 -18.90 -19.02 -34.75
N ILE A 65 -18.32 -17.93 -34.27
CA ILE A 65 -16.96 -17.91 -33.74
C ILE A 65 -16.98 -18.62 -32.39
N THR A 66 -16.11 -19.61 -32.22
CA THR A 66 -16.14 -20.52 -31.05
C THR A 66 -15.06 -20.24 -30.02
N CYS A 67 -14.00 -19.50 -30.36
CA CYS A 67 -12.98 -19.06 -29.43
C CYS A 67 -12.44 -17.66 -29.82
N PRO A 68 -11.73 -16.95 -28.92
CA PRO A 68 -11.17 -15.63 -29.20
C PRO A 68 -10.25 -15.65 -30.44
N ALA A 69 -10.37 -14.62 -31.28
CA ALA A 69 -9.42 -14.39 -32.36
C ALA A 69 -8.08 -13.92 -31.80
N VAL A 70 -6.98 -14.41 -32.38
CA VAL A 70 -5.61 -14.12 -31.93
C VAL A 70 -4.77 -13.58 -33.09
N CYS A 71 -3.72 -12.83 -32.76
CA CYS A 71 -2.72 -12.40 -33.73
C CYS A 71 -1.54 -13.37 -33.76
N ASN A 72 -1.08 -13.77 -34.94
CA ASN A 72 0.22 -14.39 -35.11
C ASN A 72 1.31 -13.30 -35.06
N PHE A 73 2.10 -13.27 -33.99
CA PHE A 73 3.15 -12.25 -33.83
C PHE A 73 4.33 -12.42 -34.79
N GLN A 74 4.46 -13.56 -35.47
CA GLN A 74 5.52 -13.81 -36.44
C GLN A 74 5.16 -13.28 -37.82
N THR A 75 3.89 -13.46 -38.25
CA THR A 75 3.43 -13.05 -39.58
C THR A 75 2.64 -11.74 -39.58
N GLY A 76 2.11 -11.31 -38.43
CA GLY A 76 1.20 -10.16 -38.32
C GLY A 76 -0.23 -10.47 -38.78
N GLU A 77 -0.54 -11.73 -39.07
CA GLU A 77 -1.88 -12.17 -39.50
C GLU A 77 -2.76 -12.51 -38.30
N PHE A 78 -4.07 -12.38 -38.48
CA PHE A 78 -5.09 -12.73 -37.49
C PHE A 78 -5.69 -14.10 -37.78
N ILE A 79 -6.04 -14.81 -36.72
CA ILE A 79 -6.54 -16.18 -36.77
C ILE A 79 -7.82 -16.28 -35.95
N VAL A 80 -8.82 -16.97 -36.50
CA VAL A 80 -10.11 -17.22 -35.82
C VAL A 80 -10.59 -18.61 -36.13
N VAL A 81 -11.28 -19.21 -35.16
CA VAL A 81 -11.98 -20.48 -35.32
C VAL A 81 -13.47 -20.22 -35.38
N HIS A 82 -14.12 -20.79 -36.40
CA HIS A 82 -15.57 -20.91 -36.42
C HIS A 82 -16.02 -22.37 -36.51
N ASP A 83 -17.21 -22.63 -35.99
CA ASP A 83 -17.86 -23.94 -36.00
C ASP A 83 -16.96 -25.05 -35.41
N ASN A 84 -16.17 -24.72 -34.38
CA ASN A 84 -15.23 -25.57 -33.63
C ASN A 84 -14.06 -26.20 -34.42
N LYS A 85 -14.06 -26.23 -35.75
CA LYS A 85 -13.04 -26.97 -36.55
C LYS A 85 -12.39 -26.16 -37.65
N VAL A 86 -12.97 -25.02 -38.02
CA VAL A 86 -12.56 -24.29 -39.21
C VAL A 86 -11.73 -23.08 -38.81
N LEU A 87 -10.45 -23.11 -39.21
CA LEU A 87 -9.53 -21.99 -39.09
C LEU A 87 -9.69 -21.03 -40.28
N ARG A 88 -9.64 -19.74 -39.99
CA ARG A 88 -9.42 -18.69 -40.99
C ARG A 88 -8.25 -17.81 -40.59
N ILE A 89 -7.47 -17.42 -41.59
CA ILE A 89 -6.30 -16.56 -41.44
C ILE A 89 -6.45 -15.38 -42.39
N TRP A 90 -6.30 -14.16 -41.87
CA TRP A 90 -6.46 -12.91 -42.63
C TRP A 90 -5.55 -11.81 -42.09
N ASN A 91 -5.42 -10.71 -42.82
CA ASN A 91 -4.66 -9.53 -42.42
C ASN A 91 -5.56 -8.28 -42.38
N THR A 92 -4.98 -7.11 -42.08
CA THR A 92 -5.75 -5.85 -42.02
C THR A 92 -6.28 -5.37 -43.38
N GLU A 93 -5.71 -5.82 -44.48
CA GLU A 93 -6.10 -5.43 -45.85
C GLU A 93 -7.30 -6.25 -46.36
N ASP A 94 -7.53 -7.43 -45.78
CA ASP A 94 -8.64 -8.30 -46.13
C ASP A 94 -9.99 -7.70 -45.71
N VAL A 95 -10.84 -7.39 -46.69
CA VAL A 95 -12.15 -6.77 -46.42
C VAL A 95 -13.21 -7.80 -46.00
N ASN A 96 -13.09 -9.06 -46.42
CA ASN A 96 -14.11 -10.07 -46.20
C ASN A 96 -13.51 -11.42 -45.79
N LEU A 97 -13.84 -11.88 -44.58
CA LEU A 97 -13.39 -13.18 -44.04
C LEU A 97 -13.75 -14.37 -44.94
N ASP A 98 -14.76 -14.27 -45.79
CA ASP A 98 -15.19 -15.39 -46.65
C ASP A 98 -14.27 -15.72 -47.79
N LYS A 99 -13.39 -14.79 -48.15
CA LYS A 99 -12.45 -14.94 -49.25
C LYS A 99 -11.04 -15.25 -48.77
N VAL A 100 -10.81 -15.18 -47.47
CA VAL A 100 -9.49 -15.39 -46.86
C VAL A 100 -9.17 -16.87 -46.77
N PHE A 101 -7.92 -17.17 -46.41
CA PHE A 101 -7.48 -18.54 -46.25
C PHE A 101 -8.36 -19.29 -45.24
N LYS A 102 -8.69 -20.55 -45.57
CA LYS A 102 -9.56 -21.41 -44.76
C LYS A 102 -8.99 -22.82 -44.70
N ALA A 103 -8.81 -23.35 -43.50
CA ALA A 103 -8.44 -24.74 -43.27
C ALA A 103 -9.46 -25.40 -42.33
N THR A 104 -9.86 -26.64 -42.63
CA THR A 104 -10.73 -27.43 -41.74
C THR A 104 -9.89 -28.51 -41.10
N LEU A 105 -9.87 -28.56 -39.76
CA LEU A 105 -9.12 -29.54 -39.01
C LEU A 105 -9.92 -30.83 -38.76
N SER A 106 -9.22 -31.92 -38.47
CA SER A 106 -9.82 -33.23 -38.17
C SER A 106 -10.57 -33.27 -36.82
N ALA A 107 -10.09 -32.52 -35.82
CA ALA A 107 -10.63 -32.50 -34.46
C ALA A 107 -11.13 -31.10 -34.03
N GLU A 108 -11.96 -31.05 -32.98
CA GLU A 108 -12.51 -29.81 -32.44
C GLU A 108 -11.49 -29.03 -31.60
N ILE A 109 -11.36 -27.75 -31.91
CA ILE A 109 -10.49 -26.80 -31.24
C ILE A 109 -11.20 -26.26 -29.99
N TYR A 110 -10.47 -26.24 -28.88
CA TYR A 110 -10.89 -25.56 -27.66
C TYR A 110 -10.49 -24.07 -27.69
N ARG A 111 -9.20 -23.78 -27.88
CA ARG A 111 -8.67 -22.40 -27.92
C ARG A 111 -7.36 -22.34 -28.70
N ILE A 112 -7.09 -21.18 -29.30
CA ILE A 112 -5.78 -20.83 -29.85
C ILE A 112 -5.10 -19.88 -28.88
N HIS A 113 -3.83 -20.16 -28.58
CA HIS A 113 -2.98 -19.32 -27.76
C HIS A 113 -1.89 -18.72 -28.62
N SER A 114 -1.71 -17.40 -28.52
CA SER A 114 -0.61 -16.71 -29.18
C SER A 114 0.21 -15.94 -28.15
N ILE A 115 1.53 -15.97 -28.31
CA ILE A 115 2.48 -15.25 -27.47
C ILE A 115 3.67 -14.79 -28.31
N GLN A 116 4.25 -13.64 -27.97
CA GLN A 116 5.36 -13.09 -28.73
C GLN A 116 6.57 -14.05 -28.72
N GLY A 117 7.19 -14.20 -29.90
CA GLY A 117 8.40 -15.01 -30.09
C GLY A 117 8.17 -16.45 -30.53
N THR A 118 6.93 -16.92 -30.64
CA THR A 118 6.60 -18.28 -31.10
C THR A 118 5.42 -18.29 -32.06
N GLU A 119 5.25 -19.39 -32.80
CA GLU A 119 4.02 -19.61 -33.58
C GLU A 119 2.81 -19.79 -32.64
N PRO A 120 1.58 -19.53 -33.10
CA PRO A 120 0.37 -19.82 -32.35
C PRO A 120 0.21 -21.31 -32.06
N LEU A 121 -0.29 -21.62 -30.86
CA LEU A 121 -0.53 -22.97 -30.38
C LEU A 121 -2.03 -23.27 -30.34
N VAL A 122 -2.43 -24.39 -30.92
CA VAL A 122 -3.82 -24.84 -30.99
C VAL A 122 -4.03 -25.94 -29.96
N LEU A 123 -4.92 -25.68 -28.98
CA LEU A 123 -5.38 -26.66 -28.00
C LEU A 123 -6.72 -27.23 -28.45
N PHE A 124 -6.79 -28.55 -28.59
CA PHE A 124 -8.00 -29.29 -28.95
C PHE A 124 -8.85 -29.61 -27.70
N LYS A 125 -10.16 -29.83 -27.89
CA LYS A 125 -11.08 -30.18 -26.80
C LYS A 125 -10.67 -31.46 -26.07
N GLU A 126 -10.03 -32.38 -26.78
CA GLU A 126 -9.50 -33.65 -26.25
C GLU A 126 -8.11 -33.52 -25.61
N GLY A 127 -7.62 -32.28 -25.39
CA GLY A 127 -6.38 -31.96 -24.67
C GLY A 127 -5.08 -32.01 -25.48
N ALA A 128 -5.10 -32.50 -26.72
CA ALA A 128 -3.93 -32.44 -27.59
C ALA A 128 -3.55 -30.99 -27.92
N VAL A 129 -2.26 -30.75 -28.10
CA VAL A 129 -1.72 -29.43 -28.45
C VAL A 129 -0.80 -29.55 -29.66
N ARG A 130 -0.94 -28.64 -30.63
CA ARG A 130 -0.12 -28.57 -31.84
C ARG A 130 0.23 -27.13 -32.21
N GLY A 131 1.38 -26.95 -32.85
CA GLY A 131 1.72 -25.68 -33.51
C GLY A 131 0.87 -25.45 -34.75
N LEU A 132 0.57 -24.20 -35.05
CA LEU A 132 -0.26 -23.83 -36.19
C LEU A 132 0.37 -24.27 -37.52
N GLU A 133 1.66 -24.08 -37.73
CA GLU A 133 2.33 -24.37 -39.00
C GLU A 133 2.24 -25.86 -39.36
N ALA A 134 2.43 -26.74 -38.36
CA ALA A 134 2.27 -28.18 -38.53
C ALA A 134 0.82 -28.57 -38.90
N LEU A 135 -0.18 -27.86 -38.35
CA LEU A 135 -1.59 -28.08 -38.69
C LEU A 135 -1.94 -27.55 -40.08
N LEU A 136 -1.33 -26.45 -40.53
CA LEU A 136 -1.56 -25.91 -41.87
C LEU A 136 -0.93 -26.78 -42.96
N ALA A 137 0.23 -27.39 -42.68
CA ALA A 137 0.87 -28.35 -43.57
C ALA A 137 0.02 -29.62 -43.76
N GLU A 138 -0.55 -30.15 -42.67
CA GLU A 138 -1.41 -31.35 -42.70
C GLU A 138 -2.70 -31.17 -41.86
N PRO A 139 -3.74 -30.49 -42.40
CA PRO A 139 -4.96 -30.16 -41.64
C PRO A 139 -5.78 -31.37 -41.20
N GLN A 140 -5.70 -32.47 -41.96
CA GLN A 140 -6.43 -33.71 -41.71
C GLN A 140 -5.60 -34.75 -40.94
N GLN A 141 -4.49 -34.34 -40.33
CA GLN A 141 -3.69 -35.22 -39.49
C GLN A 141 -4.50 -35.81 -38.33
N LYS A 142 -4.10 -36.99 -37.86
CA LYS A 142 -4.74 -37.62 -36.70
C LYS A 142 -4.35 -36.87 -35.43
N ILE A 143 -5.34 -36.37 -34.71
CA ILE A 143 -5.15 -35.75 -33.39
C ILE A 143 -5.40 -36.80 -32.32
N GLU A 144 -4.50 -36.87 -31.35
CA GLU A 144 -4.58 -37.82 -30.24
C GLU A 144 -5.57 -37.36 -29.16
N THR A 145 -6.15 -38.31 -28.43
CA THR A 145 -7.00 -38.04 -27.27
C THR A 145 -6.15 -38.16 -26.01
N VAL A 146 -5.93 -37.04 -25.35
CA VAL A 146 -5.09 -36.92 -24.14
C VAL A 146 -5.94 -37.01 -22.87
N LEU A 147 -7.14 -36.46 -22.93
CA LEU A 147 -8.07 -36.44 -21.81
C LEU A 147 -8.84 -37.75 -21.70
N SER A 148 -9.24 -38.08 -20.48
CA SER A 148 -10.14 -39.22 -20.27
C SER A 148 -11.57 -38.85 -20.65
N ASP A 149 -12.41 -39.86 -20.92
CA ASP A 149 -13.84 -39.65 -21.07
C ASP A 149 -14.41 -38.91 -19.83
N ASP A 150 -15.33 -37.97 -20.08
CA ASP A 150 -15.96 -37.03 -19.13
C ASP A 150 -15.05 -35.97 -18.49
N GLU A 151 -13.79 -35.84 -18.91
CA GLU A 151 -12.87 -34.80 -18.45
C GLU A 151 -12.99 -33.54 -19.32
N VAL A 152 -13.34 -32.39 -18.72
CA VAL A 152 -13.63 -31.15 -19.46
C VAL A 152 -12.63 -30.05 -19.09
N ILE A 153 -12.07 -29.38 -20.10
CA ILE A 153 -11.19 -28.22 -19.93
C ILE A 153 -12.00 -27.03 -19.39
N LYS A 154 -11.51 -26.40 -18.31
CA LYS A 154 -12.14 -25.25 -17.64
C LYS A 154 -11.34 -23.97 -17.80
N TRP A 155 -10.02 -24.05 -17.88
CA TRP A 155 -9.17 -22.87 -17.93
C TRP A 155 -7.85 -23.17 -18.65
N THR A 156 -7.29 -22.18 -19.33
CA THR A 156 -6.05 -22.33 -20.10
C THR A 156 -5.23 -21.04 -20.11
N LYS A 157 -3.90 -21.14 -20.12
CA LYS A 157 -2.99 -20.00 -20.27
C LYS A 157 -1.64 -20.44 -20.84
N VAL A 158 -1.02 -19.57 -21.61
CA VAL A 158 0.32 -19.78 -22.18
C VAL A 158 1.32 -18.80 -21.54
N PHE A 159 2.55 -19.27 -21.37
CA PHE A 159 3.67 -18.50 -20.82
C PHE A 159 4.92 -18.66 -21.69
N MET A 160 5.80 -17.67 -21.66
CA MET A 160 7.16 -17.78 -22.22
C MET A 160 8.16 -17.96 -21.08
N VAL A 161 8.76 -19.15 -21.00
CA VAL A 161 9.74 -19.53 -19.98
C VAL A 161 11.06 -19.86 -20.66
N PHE A 162 12.13 -19.12 -20.36
CA PHE A 162 13.44 -19.28 -21.01
C PHE A 162 13.37 -19.33 -22.56
N ARG A 163 12.53 -18.48 -23.17
CA ARG A 163 12.27 -18.44 -24.63
C ARG A 163 11.55 -19.67 -25.21
N HIS A 164 10.99 -20.53 -24.37
CA HIS A 164 10.16 -21.64 -24.79
C HIS A 164 8.71 -21.44 -24.33
N PRO A 165 7.72 -21.71 -25.19
CA PRO A 165 6.34 -21.62 -24.79
C PRO A 165 6.01 -22.79 -23.85
N VAL A 166 5.24 -22.49 -22.81
CA VAL A 166 4.69 -23.46 -21.86
C VAL A 166 3.19 -23.21 -21.79
N LEU A 167 2.40 -24.20 -22.17
CA LEU A 167 0.94 -24.14 -22.07
C LEU A 167 0.49 -24.89 -20.82
N ILE A 168 -0.33 -24.24 -20.00
CA ILE A 168 -1.04 -24.87 -18.89
C ILE A 168 -2.54 -24.87 -19.16
N PHE A 169 -3.20 -25.97 -18.87
CA PHE A 169 -4.66 -26.04 -18.85
C PHE A 169 -5.18 -26.86 -17.68
N ILE A 170 -6.32 -26.44 -17.13
CA ILE A 170 -6.99 -27.07 -16.00
C ILE A 170 -8.23 -27.78 -16.50
N THR A 171 -8.40 -29.02 -16.08
CA THR A 171 -9.57 -29.84 -16.37
C THR A 171 -10.34 -30.16 -15.09
N GLU A 172 -11.60 -30.52 -15.26
CA GLU A 172 -12.46 -31.03 -14.20
C GLU A 172 -13.00 -32.41 -14.59
N LYS A 173 -12.92 -33.38 -13.67
CA LYS A 173 -13.55 -34.69 -13.79
C LYS A 173 -14.15 -35.11 -12.45
N HIS A 174 -15.46 -35.31 -12.42
CA HIS A 174 -16.23 -35.67 -11.21
C HIS A 174 -15.89 -34.78 -9.99
N GLY A 175 -15.74 -33.46 -10.19
CA GLY A 175 -15.39 -32.49 -9.14
C GLY A 175 -13.90 -32.41 -8.79
N ASN A 176 -13.08 -33.34 -9.25
CA ASN A 176 -11.62 -33.26 -9.11
C ASN A 176 -11.03 -32.41 -10.23
N HIS A 177 -10.01 -31.61 -9.88
CA HIS A 177 -9.33 -30.75 -10.84
C HIS A 177 -7.92 -31.25 -11.12
N PHE A 178 -7.54 -31.25 -12.39
CA PHE A 178 -6.20 -31.63 -12.83
C PHE A 178 -5.56 -30.49 -13.61
N ALA A 179 -4.25 -30.30 -13.43
CA ALA A 179 -3.46 -29.36 -14.21
C ALA A 179 -2.56 -30.14 -15.18
N TYR A 180 -2.61 -29.74 -16.44
CA TYR A 180 -1.77 -30.28 -17.50
C TYR A 180 -0.80 -29.21 -17.95
N ILE A 181 0.49 -29.55 -18.00
CA ILE A 181 1.56 -28.66 -18.47
C ILE A 181 2.19 -29.28 -19.71
N GLN A 182 2.07 -28.59 -20.83
CA GLN A 182 2.75 -28.94 -22.08
C GLN A 182 3.96 -28.02 -22.25
N THR A 183 5.16 -28.60 -22.22
CA THR A 183 6.41 -27.92 -22.58
C THR A 183 6.81 -28.32 -24.00
N PHE A 184 7.13 -27.32 -24.83
CA PHE A 184 7.47 -27.55 -26.24
C PHE A 184 8.97 -27.79 -26.47
N SER A 185 9.82 -27.32 -25.56
CA SER A 185 11.27 -27.59 -25.59
C SER A 185 11.59 -29.07 -25.43
N SER A 186 10.96 -29.73 -24.46
CA SER A 186 11.13 -31.16 -24.16
C SER A 186 10.04 -32.05 -24.78
N ARG A 187 8.99 -31.45 -25.38
CA ARG A 187 7.80 -32.16 -25.91
C ARG A 187 7.15 -33.09 -24.88
N THR A 188 7.19 -32.71 -23.61
CA THR A 188 6.62 -33.48 -22.50
C THR A 188 5.29 -32.88 -22.07
N LEU A 189 4.32 -33.75 -21.81
CA LEU A 189 3.06 -33.39 -21.18
C LEU A 189 3.08 -33.97 -19.76
N SER A 190 2.84 -33.12 -18.77
CA SER A 190 2.87 -33.52 -17.36
C SER A 190 1.52 -33.27 -16.71
N LYS A 191 1.03 -34.25 -15.95
CA LYS A 191 -0.26 -34.22 -15.26
C LYS A 191 -0.07 -34.06 -13.75
N TYR A 192 -0.81 -33.11 -13.18
CA TYR A 192 -0.85 -32.86 -11.75
C TYR A 192 -2.26 -32.91 -11.23
N THR A 193 -2.47 -33.56 -10.09
CA THR A 193 -3.76 -33.56 -9.38
C THR A 193 -3.77 -32.43 -8.36
N LEU A 194 -4.76 -31.54 -8.46
CA LEU A 194 -4.91 -30.40 -7.55
C LEU A 194 -5.66 -30.84 -6.29
N PHE A 195 -4.95 -31.03 -5.18
CA PHE A 195 -5.57 -31.42 -3.92
C PHE A 195 -6.17 -30.22 -3.19
N HIS A 196 -7.41 -30.40 -2.74
CA HIS A 196 -8.05 -29.49 -1.79
C HIS A 196 -7.47 -29.79 -0.40
N GLY A 197 -7.12 -28.74 0.37
CA GLY A 197 -6.76 -28.89 1.77
C GLY A 197 -7.93 -29.46 2.59
N GLN A 198 -7.71 -29.70 3.89
CA GLN A 198 -8.61 -30.43 4.80
C GLN A 198 -10.03 -29.82 5.00
N GLU A 199 -10.39 -28.73 4.32
CA GLU A 199 -11.70 -28.09 4.41
C GLU A 199 -12.64 -28.55 3.28
N GLU A 200 -13.78 -29.09 3.69
CA GLU A 200 -14.81 -29.67 2.83
C GLU A 200 -15.57 -28.63 1.96
N LYS A 201 -15.83 -29.00 0.69
CA LYS A 201 -16.94 -28.54 -0.17
C LYS A 201 -16.90 -27.13 -0.78
N SER A 202 -15.76 -26.45 -0.87
CA SER A 202 -15.69 -25.23 -1.70
C SER A 202 -15.55 -25.56 -3.18
N VAL A 203 -16.37 -24.91 -4.02
CA VAL A 203 -16.32 -25.05 -5.49
C VAL A 203 -15.42 -23.94 -6.03
N ILE A 204 -14.49 -24.29 -6.91
CA ILE A 204 -13.61 -23.31 -7.55
C ILE A 204 -14.41 -22.54 -8.59
N GLN A 205 -14.41 -21.21 -8.47
CA GLN A 205 -15.14 -20.31 -9.36
C GLN A 205 -14.27 -19.80 -10.50
N ASN A 206 -12.98 -19.54 -10.24
CA ASN A 206 -12.08 -18.99 -11.23
C ASN A 206 -10.62 -19.44 -11.02
N PHE A 207 -9.84 -19.40 -12.08
CA PHE A 207 -8.41 -19.67 -12.08
C PHE A 207 -7.64 -18.54 -12.76
N THR A 208 -6.45 -18.28 -12.27
CA THR A 208 -5.42 -17.51 -12.95
C THR A 208 -4.08 -18.12 -12.62
N ALA A 209 -3.05 -17.83 -13.42
CA ALA A 209 -1.71 -18.22 -13.05
C ALA A 209 -0.69 -17.15 -13.42
N SER A 210 0.39 -17.14 -12.65
CA SER A 210 1.65 -16.49 -12.98
C SER A 210 2.75 -17.55 -13.06
N VAL A 211 3.86 -17.17 -13.67
CA VAL A 211 4.99 -18.07 -13.88
C VAL A 211 6.24 -17.44 -13.31
N ASP A 212 6.97 -18.23 -12.54
CA ASP A 212 8.37 -17.99 -12.23
C ASP A 212 9.25 -18.94 -13.08
N ARG A 213 10.57 -18.75 -13.06
CA ARG A 213 11.54 -19.58 -13.78
C ARG A 213 11.38 -21.09 -13.52
N LYS A 214 10.90 -21.49 -12.34
CA LYS A 214 10.83 -22.92 -11.94
C LYS A 214 9.41 -23.43 -11.75
N PHE A 215 8.49 -22.58 -11.31
CA PHE A 215 7.15 -22.96 -10.90
C PHE A 215 6.10 -22.08 -11.56
N ILE A 216 4.95 -22.66 -11.88
CA ILE A 216 3.72 -21.93 -12.19
C ILE A 216 2.96 -21.78 -10.88
N SER A 217 2.73 -20.53 -10.46
CA SER A 217 1.83 -20.23 -9.36
C SER A 217 0.41 -20.15 -9.91
N LEU A 218 -0.36 -21.21 -9.69
CA LEU A 218 -1.79 -21.28 -10.04
C LEU A 218 -2.59 -20.73 -8.86
N MET A 219 -3.29 -19.62 -9.06
CA MET A 219 -4.21 -19.07 -8.08
C MET A 219 -5.65 -19.43 -8.45
N SER A 220 -6.43 -19.87 -7.47
CA SER A 220 -7.83 -20.26 -7.64
C SER A 220 -8.70 -19.52 -6.64
N LEU A 221 -9.81 -18.96 -7.13
CA LEU A 221 -10.83 -18.35 -6.30
C LEU A 221 -11.92 -19.36 -6.00
N SER A 222 -12.21 -19.58 -4.72
CA SER A 222 -13.18 -20.55 -4.25
C SER A 222 -14.49 -19.89 -3.81
N SER A 223 -15.57 -20.68 -3.74
CA SER A 223 -16.91 -20.22 -3.35
C SER A 223 -17.00 -19.74 -1.89
N ASP A 224 -15.99 -20.03 -1.07
CA ASP A 224 -15.82 -19.47 0.29
C ASP A 224 -15.35 -18.00 0.27
N GLY A 225 -15.05 -17.45 -0.92
CA GLY A 225 -14.53 -16.10 -1.08
C GLY A 225 -13.02 -15.99 -0.87
N CYS A 226 -12.31 -17.11 -0.67
CA CYS A 226 -10.88 -17.15 -0.46
C CYS A 226 -10.12 -17.41 -1.76
N VAL A 227 -8.91 -16.85 -1.85
CA VAL A 227 -7.96 -17.12 -2.93
C VAL A 227 -6.92 -18.09 -2.40
N TYR A 228 -6.74 -19.19 -3.12
CA TYR A 228 -5.73 -20.21 -2.85
C TYR A 228 -4.64 -20.17 -3.91
N GLU A 229 -3.41 -20.48 -3.53
CA GLU A 229 -2.26 -20.63 -4.42
C GLU A 229 -1.82 -22.09 -4.47
N THR A 230 -1.39 -22.55 -5.64
CA THR A 230 -0.76 -23.86 -5.86
C THR A 230 0.49 -23.68 -6.68
N SER A 231 1.64 -24.07 -6.13
CA SER A 231 2.90 -24.07 -6.87
C SER A 231 3.06 -25.37 -7.66
N ILE A 232 3.06 -25.27 -8.99
CA ILE A 232 3.20 -26.42 -9.90
C ILE A 232 4.58 -26.36 -10.56
N PRO A 233 5.44 -27.38 -10.41
CA PRO A 233 6.75 -27.39 -11.06
C PRO A 233 6.60 -27.50 -12.57
N ILE A 234 7.34 -26.69 -13.34
CA ILE A 234 7.30 -26.75 -14.82
C ILE A 234 7.97 -28.03 -15.34
N HIS A 235 9.04 -28.45 -14.66
CA HIS A 235 9.80 -29.65 -14.99
C HIS A 235 9.60 -30.64 -13.84
N PRO A 236 8.70 -31.64 -13.98
CA PRO A 236 8.54 -32.68 -12.97
C PRO A 236 9.83 -33.49 -12.81
N ARG A 237 9.99 -34.12 -11.64
CA ARG A 237 11.03 -35.14 -11.43
C ARG A 237 10.77 -36.38 -12.26
N ASP A 238 9.50 -36.75 -12.42
CA ASP A 238 9.02 -37.83 -13.27
C ASP A 238 7.79 -37.33 -14.07
N PRO A 239 7.87 -37.21 -15.41
CA PRO A 239 6.79 -36.68 -16.25
C PRO A 239 5.64 -37.67 -16.46
N ASP A 240 5.88 -38.97 -16.30
CA ASP A 240 4.88 -40.02 -16.57
C ASP A 240 4.01 -40.31 -15.34
N GLU A 241 4.50 -39.98 -14.14
CA GLU A 241 3.73 -40.08 -12.90
C GLU A 241 2.85 -38.84 -12.65
N ASN A 242 1.58 -39.09 -12.33
CA ASN A 242 0.65 -38.05 -11.89
C ASN A 242 1.03 -37.56 -10.48
N GLN A 243 1.59 -36.36 -10.41
CA GLN A 243 2.05 -35.76 -9.16
C GLN A 243 0.92 -35.03 -8.43
N ARG A 244 1.01 -35.02 -7.09
CA ARG A 244 0.04 -34.34 -6.23
C ARG A 244 0.58 -32.97 -5.84
N VAL A 245 -0.20 -31.92 -6.07
CA VAL A 245 0.12 -30.57 -5.62
C VAL A 245 -0.94 -30.08 -4.64
N VAL A 246 -0.49 -29.40 -3.59
CA VAL A 246 -1.34 -28.96 -2.47
C VAL A 246 -1.60 -27.46 -2.59
N ARG A 247 -2.83 -27.07 -2.30
CA ARG A 247 -3.25 -25.67 -2.23
C ARG A 247 -2.91 -25.06 -0.88
N SER A 248 -2.32 -23.87 -0.89
CA SER A 248 -2.15 -22.99 0.28
C SER A 248 -3.13 -21.83 0.19
N LEU A 249 -3.60 -21.35 1.34
CA LEU A 249 -4.45 -20.17 1.41
C LEU A 249 -3.60 -18.91 1.22
N LEU A 250 -3.97 -18.07 0.24
CA LEU A 250 -3.26 -16.84 -0.08
C LEU A 250 -3.96 -15.59 0.48
N LEU A 251 -5.27 -15.47 0.23
CA LEU A 251 -6.10 -14.36 0.73
C LEU A 251 -7.41 -14.90 1.30
N LYS A 252 -7.83 -14.37 2.45
CA LYS A 252 -9.10 -14.69 3.09
C LYS A 252 -10.18 -13.66 2.74
N THR A 253 -11.39 -14.14 2.47
CA THR A 253 -12.61 -13.30 2.47
C THR A 253 -12.55 -12.12 1.47
N VAL A 254 -12.09 -12.39 0.26
CA VAL A 254 -11.93 -11.41 -0.83
C VAL A 254 -13.27 -11.07 -1.48
N VAL A 255 -14.15 -12.06 -1.62
CA VAL A 255 -15.46 -11.93 -2.29
C VAL A 255 -16.56 -12.54 -1.43
N ALA A 256 -17.79 -12.04 -1.53
CA ALA A 256 -18.96 -12.63 -0.88
C ALA A 256 -19.29 -14.00 -1.48
N GLY A 257 -19.26 -15.05 -0.65
CA GLY A 257 -19.45 -16.45 -1.05
C GLY A 257 -20.82 -16.79 -1.66
N ASN A 258 -21.73 -15.83 -1.74
CA ASN A 258 -23.05 -15.96 -2.37
C ASN A 258 -23.19 -15.16 -3.68
N ALA A 259 -22.07 -14.73 -4.30
CA ALA A 259 -22.06 -13.99 -5.54
C ALA A 259 -22.88 -14.71 -6.64
N ARG A 260 -24.04 -14.14 -6.98
CA ARG A 260 -24.91 -14.63 -8.06
C ARG A 260 -24.42 -14.20 -9.45
N SER A 261 -23.49 -13.25 -9.50
CA SER A 261 -22.83 -12.75 -10.70
C SER A 261 -21.41 -13.31 -10.81
N GLY A 262 -20.92 -13.46 -12.04
CA GLY A 262 -19.63 -14.10 -12.29
C GLY A 262 -18.49 -13.38 -11.60
N VAL A 263 -17.56 -14.16 -11.05
CA VAL A 263 -16.41 -13.63 -10.31
C VAL A 263 -15.15 -13.87 -11.14
N ALA A 264 -14.29 -12.84 -11.27
CA ALA A 264 -13.03 -12.95 -12.01
C ALA A 264 -11.83 -12.73 -11.09
N LEU A 265 -10.77 -13.50 -11.33
CA LEU A 265 -9.48 -13.37 -10.67
C LEU A 265 -8.40 -13.25 -11.74
N THR A 266 -7.50 -12.29 -11.61
CA THR A 266 -6.41 -12.08 -12.57
C THR A 266 -5.15 -11.60 -11.85
N VAL A 267 -4.00 -12.16 -12.22
CA VAL A 267 -2.70 -11.74 -11.69
C VAL A 267 -2.19 -10.56 -12.50
N LEU A 268 -1.93 -9.43 -11.84
CA LEU A 268 -1.44 -8.20 -12.47
C LEU A 268 0.08 -8.17 -12.54
N ASP A 269 0.75 -8.57 -11.45
CA ASP A 269 2.19 -8.68 -11.35
C ASP A 269 2.60 -9.76 -10.32
N GLN A 270 3.81 -9.71 -9.77
CA GLN A 270 4.30 -10.70 -8.80
C GLN A 270 3.56 -10.66 -7.46
N ASP A 271 3.09 -9.49 -7.04
CA ASP A 271 2.54 -9.25 -5.71
C ASP A 271 1.09 -8.71 -5.73
N HIS A 272 0.51 -8.47 -6.91
CA HIS A 272 -0.82 -7.86 -7.06
C HIS A 272 -1.76 -8.73 -7.87
N VAL A 273 -2.98 -8.85 -7.38
CA VAL A 273 -4.09 -9.53 -8.05
C VAL A 273 -5.30 -8.62 -8.15
N ALA A 274 -5.96 -8.63 -9.30
CA ALA A 274 -7.26 -8.02 -9.50
C ALA A 274 -8.36 -9.05 -9.28
N VAL A 275 -9.37 -8.64 -8.53
CA VAL A 275 -10.55 -9.45 -8.21
C VAL A 275 -11.79 -8.66 -8.56
N LEU A 276 -12.60 -9.22 -9.45
CA LEU A 276 -13.89 -8.69 -9.84
C LEU A 276 -14.99 -9.49 -9.14
N GLY A 277 -15.71 -8.85 -8.22
CA GLY A 277 -16.80 -9.48 -7.48
C GLY A 277 -17.32 -8.58 -6.36
N PRO A 278 -18.43 -8.95 -5.70
CA PRO A 278 -18.93 -8.22 -4.54
C PRO A 278 -17.99 -8.40 -3.34
N PRO A 279 -17.39 -7.33 -2.79
CA PRO A 279 -16.47 -7.45 -1.65
C PRO A 279 -17.28 -7.62 -0.37
N LEU A 280 -16.77 -8.35 0.65
CA LEU A 280 -17.42 -8.29 1.97
C LEU A 280 -17.19 -6.92 2.63
N PRO A 281 -18.20 -6.29 3.27
CA PRO A 281 -19.61 -6.68 3.42
C PRO A 281 -20.57 -6.06 2.37
N ALA A 282 -20.04 -5.45 1.30
CA ALA A 282 -20.84 -4.74 0.31
C ALA A 282 -21.56 -5.69 -0.66
N SER A 283 -22.81 -5.36 -1.01
CA SER A 283 -23.63 -6.15 -1.94
C SER A 283 -23.42 -5.79 -3.41
N LYS A 284 -22.67 -4.72 -3.70
CA LYS A 284 -22.41 -4.26 -5.06
C LYS A 284 -21.14 -4.87 -5.62
N GLU A 285 -21.14 -5.18 -6.91
CA GLU A 285 -19.94 -5.62 -7.61
C GLU A 285 -18.84 -4.55 -7.56
N CYS A 286 -17.61 -4.97 -7.30
CA CYS A 286 -16.46 -4.09 -7.34
C CYS A 286 -15.32 -4.74 -8.13
N LEU A 287 -14.47 -3.90 -8.71
CA LEU A 287 -13.14 -4.28 -9.13
C LEU A 287 -12.17 -3.86 -8.04
N SER A 288 -11.46 -4.81 -7.47
CA SER A 288 -10.51 -4.59 -6.37
C SER A 288 -9.12 -5.09 -6.72
N ILE A 289 -8.09 -4.35 -6.30
CA ILE A 289 -6.69 -4.79 -6.40
C ILE A 289 -6.19 -5.11 -5.01
N TRP A 290 -5.68 -6.32 -4.85
CA TRP A 290 -5.14 -6.85 -3.60
C TRP A 290 -3.64 -7.07 -3.73
N ASN A 291 -2.92 -6.75 -2.66
CA ASN A 291 -1.53 -7.11 -2.50
C ASN A 291 -1.45 -8.50 -1.84
N THR A 292 -0.89 -9.48 -2.54
CA THR A 292 -0.76 -10.86 -2.06
C THR A 292 0.33 -11.01 -1.00
N LYS A 293 1.40 -10.20 -1.08
CA LYS A 293 2.55 -10.24 -0.15
C LYS A 293 2.18 -9.80 1.26
N PHE A 294 1.41 -8.71 1.38
CA PHE A 294 0.95 -8.16 2.65
C PHE A 294 -0.51 -8.51 2.98
N GLN A 295 -1.21 -9.19 2.07
CA GLN A 295 -2.62 -9.57 2.19
C GLN A 295 -3.54 -8.37 2.44
N THR A 296 -3.26 -7.24 1.79
CA THR A 296 -4.00 -5.98 1.97
C THR A 296 -4.75 -5.57 0.71
N LEU A 297 -5.97 -5.06 0.89
CA LEU A 297 -6.70 -4.36 -0.17
C LEU A 297 -6.01 -3.02 -0.46
N GLN A 298 -5.60 -2.79 -1.70
CA GLN A 298 -4.92 -1.55 -2.12
C GLN A 298 -5.91 -0.52 -2.63
N THR A 299 -6.81 -0.94 -3.53
CA THR A 299 -7.83 -0.07 -4.12
C THR A 299 -9.05 -0.88 -4.53
N SER A 300 -10.22 -0.23 -4.57
CA SER A 300 -11.48 -0.83 -5.00
C SER A 300 -12.35 0.21 -5.71
N ARG A 301 -13.03 -0.20 -6.76
CA ARG A 301 -13.98 0.61 -7.53
C ARG A 301 -15.33 -0.09 -7.59
N GLU A 302 -16.39 0.61 -7.17
CA GLU A 302 -17.77 0.11 -7.28
C GLU A 302 -18.24 0.12 -8.74
N LEU A 303 -18.96 -0.93 -9.13
CA LEU A 303 -19.48 -1.14 -10.49
C LEU A 303 -21.00 -1.29 -10.45
N PRO A 304 -21.76 -0.18 -10.47
CA PRO A 304 -23.20 -0.20 -10.19
C PRO A 304 -24.05 -0.86 -11.29
N GLN A 305 -23.53 -0.97 -12.52
CA GLN A 305 -24.27 -1.50 -13.68
C GLN A 305 -24.15 -3.02 -13.84
N GLY A 306 -23.44 -3.69 -12.91
CA GLY A 306 -23.14 -5.12 -12.99
C GLY A 306 -22.16 -5.47 -14.11
N THR A 307 -21.67 -6.71 -14.11
CA THR A 307 -20.61 -7.18 -15.01
C THR A 307 -20.87 -8.59 -15.54
N SER A 308 -20.13 -9.00 -16.56
CA SER A 308 -20.18 -10.37 -17.09
C SER A 308 -19.39 -11.40 -16.27
N GLY A 309 -18.64 -10.95 -15.26
CA GLY A 309 -17.70 -11.80 -14.53
C GLY A 309 -16.47 -12.24 -15.31
N GLN A 310 -16.14 -11.52 -16.39
CA GLN A 310 -14.93 -11.72 -17.18
C GLN A 310 -14.03 -10.49 -17.07
N LEU A 311 -12.74 -10.74 -16.89
CA LEU A 311 -11.70 -9.72 -16.77
C LEU A 311 -10.52 -10.15 -17.63
N TRP A 312 -10.03 -9.26 -18.48
CA TRP A 312 -8.79 -9.44 -19.25
C TRP A 312 -7.79 -8.36 -18.86
N TYR A 313 -6.51 -8.67 -18.97
CA TYR A 313 -5.44 -7.73 -18.69
C TYR A 313 -4.38 -7.79 -19.79
N PHE A 314 -3.92 -6.62 -20.23
CA PHE A 314 -2.81 -6.51 -21.16
C PHE A 314 -2.05 -5.21 -20.92
N GLY A 315 -0.74 -5.32 -20.68
CA GLY A 315 0.06 -4.18 -20.26
C GLY A 315 -0.50 -3.58 -18.97
N GLU A 316 -0.75 -2.28 -18.98
CA GLU A 316 -1.28 -1.51 -17.85
C GLU A 316 -2.81 -1.30 -17.94
N ASN A 317 -3.52 -2.08 -18.76
CA ASN A 317 -4.95 -1.93 -19.00
C ASN A 317 -5.73 -3.18 -18.60
N LEU A 318 -6.82 -2.96 -17.86
CA LEU A 318 -7.85 -3.97 -17.58
C LEU A 318 -9.05 -3.76 -18.51
N PHE A 319 -9.56 -4.85 -19.05
CA PHE A 319 -10.74 -4.87 -19.91
C PHE A 319 -11.84 -5.68 -19.24
N MET A 320 -13.04 -5.15 -19.23
CA MET A 320 -14.20 -5.82 -18.65
C MET A 320 -15.50 -5.33 -19.27
N LEU A 321 -16.55 -6.13 -19.17
CA LEU A 321 -17.90 -5.69 -19.50
C LEU A 321 -18.56 -5.07 -18.28
N HIS A 322 -18.91 -3.79 -18.38
CA HIS A 322 -19.69 -3.05 -17.40
C HIS A 322 -21.05 -2.71 -18.00
N GLY A 323 -22.10 -3.37 -17.52
CA GLY A 323 -23.42 -3.32 -18.13
C GLY A 323 -23.40 -3.81 -19.59
N LYS A 324 -23.48 -2.87 -20.54
CA LYS A 324 -23.44 -3.14 -21.99
C LYS A 324 -22.19 -2.60 -22.66
N PHE A 325 -21.26 -2.07 -21.89
CA PHE A 325 -20.09 -1.39 -22.40
C PHE A 325 -18.84 -2.22 -22.13
N LEU A 326 -17.99 -2.33 -23.14
CA LEU A 326 -16.62 -2.79 -22.95
C LEU A 326 -15.83 -1.60 -22.40
N THR A 327 -15.47 -1.69 -21.14
CA THR A 327 -14.76 -0.64 -20.40
C THR A 327 -13.30 -1.01 -20.26
N VAL A 328 -12.44 -0.02 -20.45
CA VAL A 328 -11.00 -0.11 -20.21
C VAL A 328 -10.65 0.70 -18.97
N ILE A 329 -9.93 0.07 -18.05
CA ILE A 329 -9.49 0.68 -16.79
C ILE A 329 -7.97 0.56 -16.72
N PRO A 330 -7.23 1.66 -16.96
CA PRO A 330 -5.80 1.67 -16.73
C PRO A 330 -5.50 1.46 -15.24
N TYR A 331 -4.40 0.78 -14.94
CA TYR A 331 -3.97 0.55 -13.58
C TYR A 331 -2.46 0.73 -13.44
N LYS A 332 -2.03 1.15 -12.26
CA LYS A 332 -0.63 1.23 -11.89
C LYS A 332 -0.40 0.36 -10.67
N CYS A 333 0.58 -0.55 -10.76
CA CYS A 333 1.07 -1.31 -9.63
C CYS A 333 2.50 -0.90 -9.31
N GLU A 334 2.69 -0.29 -8.15
CA GLU A 334 4.03 -0.03 -7.63
C GLU A 334 4.59 -1.28 -6.93
N VAL A 335 5.91 -1.36 -6.80
CA VAL A 335 6.56 -2.45 -6.04
C VAL A 335 6.03 -2.47 -4.61
N SER A 336 5.65 -3.67 -4.15
CA SER A 336 5.10 -3.86 -2.82
C SER A 336 6.11 -3.51 -1.74
N SER A 337 5.80 -2.47 -0.97
CA SER A 337 6.54 -2.09 0.23
C SER A 337 5.61 -2.06 1.44
N LEU A 338 6.16 -2.31 2.63
CA LEU A 338 5.38 -2.23 3.87
C LEU A 338 4.83 -0.80 4.08
N ALA A 339 5.62 0.22 3.74
CA ALA A 339 5.17 1.62 3.75
C ALA A 339 3.98 1.84 2.81
N GLY A 340 3.99 1.22 1.62
CA GLY A 340 2.87 1.24 0.68
C GLY A 340 1.63 0.54 1.23
N ALA A 341 1.80 -0.66 1.78
CA ALA A 341 0.71 -1.44 2.39
C ALA A 341 0.07 -0.75 3.60
N LEU A 342 0.85 0.00 4.39
CA LEU A 342 0.38 0.78 5.54
C LEU A 342 -0.14 2.18 5.16
N GLY A 343 -0.14 2.54 3.87
CA GLY A 343 -0.56 3.88 3.41
C GLY A 343 0.36 5.02 3.82
N LYS A 344 1.61 4.71 4.19
CA LYS A 344 2.63 5.68 4.64
C LYS A 344 3.61 6.08 3.53
N LEU A 345 3.55 5.42 2.36
CA LEU A 345 4.40 5.75 1.22
C LEU A 345 3.95 7.08 0.58
N LYS A 346 4.68 8.15 0.89
CA LYS A 346 4.54 9.43 0.19
C LYS A 346 4.98 9.24 -1.25
N HIS A 347 4.08 9.49 -2.20
CA HIS A 347 4.40 9.38 -3.62
C HIS A 347 5.36 10.53 -3.97
N SER A 348 6.58 10.20 -4.41
CA SER A 348 7.36 11.16 -5.18
C SER A 348 6.62 11.35 -6.49
N GLN A 349 5.95 12.48 -6.67
CA GLN A 349 5.45 12.84 -7.99
C GLN A 349 6.66 12.87 -8.94
N ASP A 350 6.60 12.07 -9.99
CA ASP A 350 7.52 12.15 -11.11
C ASP A 350 7.44 13.59 -11.69
N PRO A 351 8.53 14.23 -12.14
CA PRO A 351 8.56 15.66 -12.50
C PRO A 351 7.68 16.09 -13.71
N GLY A 352 6.78 15.23 -14.20
CA GLY A 352 6.05 15.41 -15.45
C GLY A 352 4.54 15.62 -15.35
N THR A 353 3.92 15.60 -14.18
CA THR A 353 2.45 15.72 -14.07
C THR A 353 2.05 16.76 -13.03
N HIS A 354 2.00 18.03 -13.46
CA HIS A 354 1.39 19.11 -12.68
C HIS A 354 -0.11 18.86 -12.56
N THR A 355 -0.52 18.15 -11.51
CA THR A 355 -1.87 18.27 -10.98
C THR A 355 -1.87 19.55 -10.16
N VAL A 356 -2.51 20.61 -10.66
CA VAL A 356 -2.59 21.90 -9.96
C VAL A 356 -3.36 21.68 -8.65
N PRO A 357 -2.76 21.84 -7.46
CA PRO A 357 -3.53 21.84 -6.23
C PRO A 357 -4.35 23.13 -6.20
N HIS A 358 -5.57 23.06 -5.71
CA HIS A 358 -6.36 24.25 -5.39
C HIS A 358 -5.53 25.16 -4.47
N PHE A 359 -5.17 26.34 -4.97
CA PHE A 359 -4.46 27.38 -4.24
C PHE A 359 -5.20 27.70 -2.93
N VAL A 360 -4.56 27.44 -1.79
CA VAL A 360 -4.81 28.21 -0.57
C VAL A 360 -3.92 29.44 -0.67
N ASN A 361 -4.54 30.60 -0.86
CA ASN A 361 -3.86 31.86 -1.02
C ASN A 361 -3.27 32.32 0.32
N TRP A 362 -1.96 32.17 0.50
CA TRP A 362 -1.21 32.63 1.68
C TRP A 362 -0.81 34.12 1.59
N GLU A 363 -1.29 34.89 0.61
CA GLU A 363 -1.05 36.33 0.55
C GLU A 363 -1.99 37.13 1.48
N THR A 364 -1.83 36.93 2.79
CA THR A 364 -2.13 37.95 3.81
C THR A 364 -1.10 37.89 4.93
N SER A 365 0.17 38.05 4.58
CA SER A 365 1.15 38.66 5.49
C SER A 365 1.73 39.87 4.77
N ARG A 366 1.33 41.06 5.21
CA ARG A 366 1.81 42.32 4.66
C ARG A 366 2.49 43.09 5.79
N GLY A 367 3.80 43.21 5.71
CA GLY A 367 4.55 44.18 6.50
C GLY A 367 6.02 43.80 6.68
N TYR A 368 6.87 44.13 5.71
CA TYR A 368 8.10 44.93 5.87
C TYR A 368 8.77 45.04 4.48
N GLY A 369 9.00 46.27 4.02
CA GLY A 369 9.43 46.57 2.65
C GLY A 369 10.87 47.03 2.54
N PHE A 370 11.42 46.91 1.33
CA PHE A 370 12.41 47.74 0.60
C PHE A 370 12.82 46.92 -0.65
N GLY A 371 12.84 47.37 -1.91
CA GLY A 371 12.55 48.66 -2.53
C GLY A 371 12.28 48.50 -4.05
N SER A 372 11.66 49.55 -4.62
CA SER A 372 11.52 49.98 -6.02
C SER A 372 12.00 49.09 -7.19
N GLN A 373 11.13 48.83 -8.18
CA GLN A 373 11.09 49.59 -9.46
C GLN A 373 9.92 49.19 -10.39
N ASN A 374 9.21 50.23 -10.86
CA ASN A 374 8.42 50.44 -12.08
C ASN A 374 8.02 49.25 -12.99
N SER A 375 6.71 49.10 -13.24
CA SER A 375 6.12 49.31 -14.59
C SER A 375 4.58 49.21 -14.55
N GLU A 376 3.95 49.92 -15.48
CA GLU A 376 2.54 50.29 -15.52
C GLU A 376 1.58 49.20 -16.06
N GLN A 377 0.32 49.33 -15.62
CA GLN A 377 -0.95 48.97 -16.27
C GLN A 377 -1.34 47.48 -16.42
N SER A 378 -2.45 47.11 -15.75
CA SER A 378 -3.77 47.13 -16.40
C SER A 378 -4.91 47.01 -15.39
N LYS A 379 -5.82 47.98 -15.41
CA LYS A 379 -7.03 48.05 -14.59
C LYS A 379 -8.13 47.18 -15.22
N ARG A 380 -8.62 46.17 -14.51
CA ARG A 380 -10.02 45.72 -14.64
C ARG A 380 -10.66 45.53 -13.27
N ILE A 381 -11.75 46.26 -13.12
CA ILE A 381 -12.56 46.45 -11.92
C ILE A 381 -13.39 45.18 -11.69
N LEU A 382 -13.25 44.53 -10.53
CA LEU A 382 -14.30 43.68 -9.97
C LEU A 382 -14.54 44.06 -8.50
N ARG A 383 -15.79 44.36 -8.20
CA ARG A 383 -16.28 44.93 -6.94
C ARG A 383 -15.99 44.00 -5.75
N ARG A 384 -15.08 44.40 -4.85
CA ARG A 384 -14.76 43.71 -3.60
C ARG A 384 -15.85 44.02 -2.55
N ARG A 385 -16.45 42.96 -1.99
CA ARG A 385 -17.28 43.02 -0.78
C ARG A 385 -16.40 43.51 0.37
N LYS A 386 -16.88 44.48 1.15
CA LYS A 386 -16.20 45.09 2.29
C LYS A 386 -15.95 44.03 3.37
N ILE A 387 -14.68 43.68 3.60
CA ILE A 387 -14.24 42.91 4.77
C ILE A 387 -13.78 43.95 5.79
N GLU A 388 -14.38 43.92 6.99
CA GLU A 388 -13.96 44.75 8.12
C GLU A 388 -12.53 44.36 8.52
N VAL A 389 -11.66 45.35 8.57
CA VAL A 389 -10.28 45.21 9.06
C VAL A 389 -10.36 45.11 10.58
N ASN A 390 -9.99 43.97 11.15
CA ASN A 390 -9.87 43.80 12.60
C ASN A 390 -8.75 44.74 13.08
N VAL A 391 -9.12 45.76 13.86
CA VAL A 391 -8.16 46.65 14.51
C VAL A 391 -7.62 45.92 15.75
N PRO A 392 -6.29 45.78 15.94
CA PRO A 392 -5.74 45.14 17.13
C PRO A 392 -6.21 45.87 18.40
N PRO A 393 -6.45 45.15 19.51
CA PRO A 393 -7.00 45.74 20.73
C PRO A 393 -6.04 46.80 21.30
N PRO A 394 -6.55 47.93 21.84
CA PRO A 394 -5.71 49.03 22.35
C PRO A 394 -4.76 48.61 23.49
N ALA A 395 -5.09 47.54 24.22
CA ALA A 395 -4.23 46.96 25.25
C ALA A 395 -2.93 46.34 24.69
N PHE A 396 -2.93 45.89 23.43
CA PHE A 396 -1.74 45.32 22.78
C PHE A 396 -0.74 46.39 22.36
N GLU A 397 -1.21 47.50 21.77
CA GLU A 397 -0.33 48.63 21.39
C GLU A 397 0.36 49.25 22.61
N GLN A 398 -0.37 49.33 23.74
CA GLN A 398 0.19 49.80 25.01
C GLN A 398 1.27 48.85 25.54
N LEU A 399 1.02 47.53 25.55
CA LEU A 399 1.99 46.53 25.99
C LEU A 399 3.27 46.52 25.13
N LEU A 400 3.14 46.63 23.80
CA LEU A 400 4.29 46.72 22.89
C LEU A 400 5.16 47.96 23.15
N SER A 401 4.54 49.09 23.50
CA SER A 401 5.28 50.31 23.85
C SER A 401 6.06 50.17 25.16
N THR A 402 5.48 49.49 26.15
CA THR A 402 6.09 49.17 27.45
C THR A 402 7.25 48.20 27.30
N ILE A 403 7.12 47.17 26.45
CA ILE A 403 8.18 46.19 26.19
C ILE A 403 9.47 46.84 25.70
N LYS A 404 9.39 47.95 24.95
CA LYS A 404 10.58 48.60 24.36
C LYS A 404 11.45 49.36 25.37
N ASN A 405 10.86 49.94 26.41
CA ASN A 405 11.56 50.95 27.23
C ASN A 405 11.43 50.75 28.75
N ASP A 406 10.46 49.98 29.23
CA ASP A 406 10.17 49.89 30.67
C ASP A 406 10.89 48.73 31.36
N SER A 407 10.76 48.64 32.70
CA SER A 407 11.40 47.60 33.51
C SER A 407 10.65 46.25 33.43
N GLU A 408 11.33 45.14 33.75
CA GLU A 408 10.72 43.79 33.74
C GLU A 408 9.45 43.71 34.60
N LYS A 409 9.42 44.38 35.75
CA LYS A 409 8.26 44.40 36.66
C LYS A 409 7.08 45.17 36.08
N ASP A 410 7.34 46.24 35.33
CA ASP A 410 6.28 47.01 34.69
C ASP A 410 5.67 46.22 33.51
N ILE A 411 6.52 45.48 32.78
CA ILE A 411 6.09 44.57 31.71
C ILE A 411 5.23 43.43 32.26
N GLU A 412 5.60 42.80 33.38
CA GLU A 412 4.80 41.75 34.02
C GLU A 412 3.40 42.23 34.42
N VAL A 413 3.28 43.44 34.97
CA VAL A 413 2.00 44.02 35.40
C VAL A 413 1.09 44.29 34.20
N GLU A 414 1.62 44.87 33.12
CA GLU A 414 0.84 45.11 31.90
C GLU A 414 0.48 43.81 31.17
N LEU A 415 1.38 42.81 31.18
CA LEU A 415 1.10 41.48 30.64
C LEU A 415 -0.05 40.81 31.41
N CYS A 416 -0.07 40.88 32.74
CA CYS A 416 -1.17 40.36 33.56
C CYS A 416 -2.51 41.04 33.22
N LYS A 417 -2.51 42.36 32.98
CA LYS A 417 -3.71 43.09 32.54
C LYS A 417 -4.17 42.63 31.16
N PHE A 418 -3.24 42.41 30.23
CA PHE A 418 -3.54 41.91 28.88
C PHE A 418 -4.14 40.50 28.92
N LEU A 419 -3.56 39.58 29.69
CA LEU A 419 -4.03 38.19 29.82
C LEU A 419 -5.42 38.09 30.51
N ALA A 420 -5.80 39.10 31.31
CA ALA A 420 -7.13 39.18 31.92
C ALA A 420 -8.25 39.61 30.96
N VAL A 421 -7.91 40.14 29.77
CA VAL A 421 -8.90 40.54 28.75
C VAL A 421 -9.48 39.31 28.04
N LYS A 422 -10.75 39.38 27.63
CA LYS A 422 -11.46 38.28 26.95
C LYS A 422 -10.72 37.85 25.67
N ARG A 423 -10.42 36.54 25.56
CA ARG A 423 -9.73 35.93 24.41
C ARG A 423 -10.46 36.21 23.09
N THR A 424 -9.77 36.80 22.13
CA THR A 424 -10.20 37.04 20.75
C THR A 424 -9.71 35.90 19.83
N PRO A 425 -10.27 35.71 18.62
CA PRO A 425 -9.80 34.67 17.69
C PRO A 425 -8.33 34.86 17.27
N ASP A 426 -7.85 36.09 17.21
CA ASP A 426 -6.45 36.44 16.86
C ASP A 426 -5.49 36.39 18.06
N PHE A 427 -5.93 35.88 19.22
CA PHE A 427 -5.14 35.86 20.45
C PHE A 427 -3.81 35.09 20.31
N HIS A 428 -3.77 34.05 19.47
CA HIS A 428 -2.57 33.23 19.24
C HIS A 428 -1.45 33.99 18.52
N THR A 429 -1.77 34.74 17.47
CA THR A 429 -0.79 35.58 16.76
C THR A 429 -0.32 36.73 17.64
N ILE A 430 -1.23 37.35 18.38
CA ILE A 430 -0.90 38.47 19.28
C ILE A 430 0.07 38.02 20.39
N VAL A 431 -0.17 36.85 21.00
CA VAL A 431 0.72 36.28 22.02
C VAL A 431 2.09 35.92 21.42
N GLY A 432 2.12 35.37 20.19
CA GLY A 432 3.37 35.13 19.45
C GLY A 432 4.16 36.42 19.18
N ASP A 433 3.50 37.49 18.73
CA ASP A 433 4.11 38.79 18.47
C ASP A 433 4.70 39.41 19.75
N ILE A 434 4.03 39.25 20.90
CA ILE A 434 4.56 39.70 22.20
C ILE A 434 5.86 38.97 22.55
N VAL A 435 5.90 37.65 22.35
CA VAL A 435 7.11 36.85 22.61
C VAL A 435 8.24 37.27 21.68
N LEU A 436 7.95 37.48 20.40
CA LEU A 436 8.94 37.95 19.42
C LEU A 436 9.51 39.32 19.78
N GLU A 437 8.71 40.25 20.29
CA GLU A 437 9.19 41.56 20.72
C GLU A 437 10.04 41.47 22.00
N LEU A 438 9.65 40.64 22.97
CA LEU A 438 10.43 40.36 24.18
C LEU A 438 11.79 39.73 23.85
N LEU A 439 11.80 38.76 22.93
CA LEU A 439 13.03 38.14 22.42
C LEU A 439 13.85 39.12 21.59
N GLY A 440 13.20 39.96 20.78
CA GLY A 440 13.84 41.04 20.03
C GLY A 440 14.61 41.97 20.96
N ARG A 441 13.99 42.40 22.07
CA ARG A 441 14.69 43.17 23.10
C ARG A 441 15.83 42.39 23.76
N HIS A 442 15.63 41.09 24.05
CA HIS A 442 16.71 40.24 24.60
C HIS A 442 17.93 40.17 23.66
N THR A 443 17.72 40.07 22.35
CA THR A 443 18.82 40.05 21.37
C THR A 443 19.60 41.36 21.33
N THR A 444 18.93 42.50 21.55
CA THR A 444 19.58 43.82 21.63
C THR A 444 20.21 44.10 22.99
N GLU A 445 19.66 43.54 24.06
CA GLU A 445 20.07 43.72 25.46
C GLU A 445 20.28 42.35 26.14
N PRO A 446 21.46 41.72 26.02
CA PRO A 446 21.69 40.34 26.51
C PRO A 446 21.53 40.15 28.03
N SER A 447 21.54 41.24 28.80
CA SER A 447 21.30 41.29 30.24
C SER A 447 19.81 41.27 30.61
N PHE A 448 18.92 41.57 29.65
CA PHE A 448 17.48 41.60 29.85
C PHE A 448 16.86 40.26 29.43
N TYR A 449 16.53 39.40 30.39
CA TYR A 449 15.87 38.11 30.13
C TYR A 449 14.56 38.03 30.94
N PRO A 450 13.40 38.35 30.33
CA PRO A 450 12.13 38.50 31.04
C PRO A 450 11.50 37.14 31.37
N ARG A 451 12.14 36.39 32.27
CA ARG A 451 11.85 34.98 32.53
C ARG A 451 10.40 34.74 32.95
N ASN A 452 9.90 35.51 33.90
CA ASN A 452 8.54 35.32 34.42
C ASN A 452 7.47 35.65 33.38
N SER A 453 7.70 36.70 32.59
CA SER A 453 6.79 37.08 31.50
C SER A 453 6.71 36.00 30.43
N LEU A 454 7.85 35.42 30.04
CA LEU A 454 7.90 34.31 29.08
C LEU A 454 7.21 33.05 29.63
N MET A 455 7.43 32.73 30.92
CA MET A 455 6.77 31.60 31.58
C MET A 455 5.24 31.75 31.61
N GLN A 456 4.73 32.95 31.93
CA GLN A 456 3.29 33.25 31.91
C GLN A 456 2.70 33.12 30.50
N LEU A 457 3.44 33.54 29.47
CA LEU A 457 3.01 33.44 28.08
C LEU A 457 2.94 31.97 27.61
N ILE A 458 3.92 31.14 27.97
CA ILE A 458 3.92 29.70 27.67
C ILE A 458 2.71 29.04 28.34
N GLN A 459 2.47 29.30 29.63
CA GLN A 459 1.33 28.76 30.41
C GLN A 459 -0.06 29.08 29.82
N THR A 460 -0.18 29.98 28.85
CA THR A 460 -1.44 30.18 28.13
C THR A 460 -1.85 28.99 27.27
N HIS A 461 -0.92 28.07 26.95
CA HIS A 461 -1.09 26.90 26.06
C HIS A 461 -1.49 27.26 24.61
N VAL A 462 -1.19 28.49 24.16
CA VAL A 462 -1.55 28.96 22.81
C VAL A 462 -0.33 29.07 21.88
N LEU A 463 0.87 28.95 22.43
CA LEU A 463 2.14 29.09 21.69
C LEU A 463 2.58 27.79 21.02
N SER A 464 3.36 27.93 19.96
CA SER A 464 4.02 26.87 19.20
C SER A 464 5.43 27.33 18.81
N TYR A 465 6.33 26.40 18.50
CA TYR A 465 7.70 26.74 18.11
C TYR A 465 7.72 27.67 16.88
N SER A 466 6.86 27.40 15.88
CA SER A 466 6.73 28.23 14.68
C SER A 466 6.27 29.68 14.94
N LEU A 467 5.54 29.94 16.02
CA LEU A 467 5.05 31.27 16.37
C LEU A 467 6.07 32.10 17.17
N CYS A 468 7.00 31.45 17.86
CA CYS A 468 8.07 32.10 18.61
C CYS A 468 9.44 31.46 18.33
N PRO A 469 9.94 31.50 17.08
CA PRO A 469 11.28 31.03 16.75
C PRO A 469 12.32 31.83 17.55
N GLY A 470 13.28 31.14 18.16
CA GLY A 470 14.31 31.76 19.01
C GLY A 470 14.07 31.63 20.52
N LEU A 471 12.85 31.28 20.97
CA LEU A 471 12.56 31.14 22.40
C LEU A 471 13.33 29.99 23.04
N MET A 472 13.30 28.81 22.41
CA MET A 472 14.00 27.63 22.93
C MET A 472 15.51 27.77 22.76
N GLU A 473 15.98 28.47 21.73
CA GLU A 473 17.38 28.81 21.52
C GLU A 473 17.90 29.73 22.63
N ALA A 474 17.15 30.79 22.98
CA ALA A 474 17.49 31.67 24.10
C ALA A 474 17.48 30.93 25.45
N ALA A 475 16.52 30.02 25.65
CA ALA A 475 16.46 29.18 26.85
C ALA A 475 17.63 28.18 26.93
N LEU A 476 18.08 27.64 25.80
CA LEU A 476 19.28 26.80 25.71
C LEU A 476 20.55 27.59 26.04
N GLU A 477 20.69 28.81 25.53
CA GLU A 477 21.83 29.70 25.83
C GLU A 477 21.91 30.09 27.31
N LYS A 478 20.76 30.33 27.95
CA LYS A 478 20.68 30.66 29.38
C LYS A 478 20.64 29.42 30.29
N THR A 479 20.66 28.23 29.72
CA THR A 479 20.51 26.95 30.44
C THR A 479 19.25 26.91 31.34
N ASP A 480 18.14 27.51 30.89
CA ASP A 480 16.89 27.58 31.63
C ASP A 480 16.07 26.28 31.46
N VAL A 481 16.40 25.31 32.29
CA VAL A 481 15.84 23.94 32.24
C VAL A 481 14.32 23.93 32.38
N GLN A 482 13.75 24.79 33.22
CA GLN A 482 12.31 24.84 33.48
C GLN A 482 11.55 25.35 32.26
N MET A 483 12.08 26.37 31.58
CA MET A 483 11.49 26.90 30.34
C MET A 483 11.55 25.85 29.22
N LEU A 484 12.69 25.17 29.07
CA LEU A 484 12.84 24.09 28.08
C LEU A 484 11.88 22.93 28.35
N GLN A 485 11.71 22.52 29.61
CA GLN A 485 10.77 21.48 29.99
C GLN A 485 9.32 21.85 29.63
N LEU A 486 8.90 23.09 29.90
CA LEU A 486 7.56 23.56 29.57
C LEU A 486 7.33 23.66 28.07
N CYS A 487 8.30 24.17 27.30
CA CYS A 487 8.21 24.22 25.84
C CYS A 487 8.08 22.81 25.25
N LEU A 488 8.90 21.84 25.71
CA LEU A 488 8.83 20.44 25.26
C LEU A 488 7.48 19.78 25.55
N GLN A 489 6.81 20.15 26.64
CA GLN A 489 5.48 19.62 26.99
C GLN A 489 4.33 20.26 26.21
N GLN A 490 4.49 21.52 25.79
CA GLN A 490 3.37 22.32 25.25
C GLN A 490 3.45 22.57 23.74
N PHE A 491 4.64 22.61 23.15
CA PHE A 491 4.79 22.94 21.73
C PHE A 491 4.62 21.69 20.87
N PRO A 492 3.70 21.70 19.89
CA PRO A 492 3.43 20.54 19.05
C PRO A 492 4.42 20.35 17.88
N ASP A 493 5.27 21.34 17.61
CA ASP A 493 6.01 21.51 16.35
C ASP A 493 7.51 21.81 16.55
N ILE A 494 8.12 21.25 17.61
CA ILE A 494 9.54 21.45 17.92
C ILE A 494 10.43 20.69 16.93
N PRO A 495 11.41 21.33 16.27
CA PRO A 495 12.37 20.64 15.40
C PRO A 495 13.26 19.67 16.16
N GLU A 496 13.59 18.54 15.54
CA GLU A 496 14.41 17.47 16.15
C GLU A 496 15.83 17.95 16.53
N SER A 497 16.37 18.95 15.82
CA SER A 497 17.65 19.58 16.16
C SER A 497 17.63 20.25 17.53
N ILE A 498 16.53 20.92 17.88
CA ILE A 498 16.33 21.60 19.16
C ILE A 498 16.05 20.58 20.27
N THR A 499 15.25 19.56 19.97
CA THR A 499 15.00 18.44 20.89
C THR A 499 16.30 17.72 21.27
N CYS A 500 17.19 17.46 20.31
CA CYS A 500 18.51 16.89 20.57
C CYS A 500 19.43 17.84 21.36
N ALA A 501 19.35 19.15 21.13
CA ALA A 501 20.10 20.12 21.93
C ALA A 501 19.63 20.13 23.40
N CYS A 502 18.32 20.04 23.64
CA CYS A 502 17.76 19.89 24.99
C CYS A 502 18.23 18.59 25.66
N LEU A 503 18.24 17.48 24.90
CA LEU A 503 18.75 16.19 25.39
C LEU A 503 20.21 16.27 25.85
N LYS A 504 21.07 16.89 25.02
CA LYS A 504 22.50 17.09 25.36
C LYS A 504 22.67 17.95 26.61
N LEU A 505 21.86 19.01 26.76
CA LEU A 505 21.89 19.85 27.94
C LEU A 505 21.46 19.05 29.19
N PHE A 506 20.32 18.37 29.17
CA PHE A 506 19.82 17.61 30.31
C PHE A 506 20.73 16.46 30.76
N LEU A 507 21.49 15.87 29.82
CA LEU A 507 22.48 14.85 30.11
C LEU A 507 23.81 15.40 30.65
N SER A 508 24.14 16.67 30.39
CA SER A 508 25.40 17.30 30.81
C SER A 508 25.32 18.03 32.15
N ILE A 509 24.12 18.35 32.63
CA ILE A 509 23.89 18.98 33.94
C ILE A 509 24.22 18.00 35.08
N SER A 510 24.98 18.46 36.09
CA SER A 510 25.33 17.65 37.27
C SER A 510 24.14 17.46 38.23
N ASP A 511 24.12 16.34 38.94
CA ASP A 511 23.01 16.01 39.86
C ASP A 511 22.85 17.01 41.02
N ASP A 512 23.94 17.66 41.44
CA ASP A 512 23.93 18.69 42.49
C ASP A 512 23.19 19.96 42.06
N SER A 513 23.34 20.37 40.79
CA SER A 513 22.68 21.55 40.23
C SER A 513 21.19 21.34 39.91
N LEU A 514 20.76 20.09 39.73
CA LEU A 514 19.35 19.74 39.55
C LEU A 514 18.56 19.84 40.85
N GLN A 515 19.19 19.64 42.03
CA GLN A 515 18.49 19.74 43.31
C GLN A 515 17.94 21.15 43.59
N GLU A 516 18.64 22.19 43.13
CA GLU A 516 18.24 23.61 43.31
C GLU A 516 17.24 24.11 42.26
N THR A 517 17.02 23.38 41.16
CA THR A 517 16.15 23.82 40.06
C THR A 517 14.68 23.38 40.27
N GLU A 518 13.72 24.27 40.05
CA GLU A 518 12.28 23.95 40.02
C GLU A 518 11.95 23.18 38.72
N ILE A 519 11.68 21.87 38.85
CA ILE A 519 11.35 20.97 37.75
C ILE A 519 9.94 20.42 38.00
N ASN A 520 9.09 20.40 36.97
CA ASN A 520 7.77 19.80 37.09
C ASN A 520 7.91 18.26 37.17
N MET A 521 7.50 17.67 38.29
CA MET A 521 7.63 16.25 38.61
C MET A 521 6.36 15.43 38.31
N GLU A 522 5.32 16.04 37.73
CA GLU A 522 4.02 15.41 37.49
C GLU A 522 4.14 14.10 36.69
N SER A 523 5.14 14.01 35.79
CA SER A 523 5.45 12.83 34.96
C SER A 523 6.19 11.68 35.67
N VAL A 524 6.50 11.79 36.97
CA VAL A 524 7.25 10.79 37.78
C VAL A 524 6.43 10.29 38.98
N SER A 525 5.17 10.72 39.11
CA SER A 525 4.32 10.45 40.28
C SER A 525 3.82 9.00 40.44
N ASP A 526 4.13 8.08 39.51
CA ASP A 526 3.75 6.67 39.59
C ASP A 526 4.76 5.76 40.35
N CYS A 527 5.71 6.34 41.09
CA CYS A 527 6.68 5.58 41.88
C CYS A 527 6.88 6.18 43.28
N SER A 528 5.82 6.18 44.08
CA SER A 528 5.95 6.23 45.54
C SER A 528 4.75 5.57 46.21
N ASP A 529 4.97 4.39 46.81
CA ASP A 529 4.02 3.75 47.73
C ASP A 529 3.72 4.64 48.93
N PRO A 530 2.49 4.57 49.46
CA PRO A 530 2.36 4.41 50.90
C PRO A 530 1.31 3.34 51.31
N VAL A 531 1.78 2.45 52.19
CA VAL A 531 1.08 1.90 53.37
C VAL A 531 -0.05 0.89 53.13
N GLN A 532 0.37 -0.38 53.09
CA GLN A 532 -0.14 -1.54 53.82
C GLN A 532 -1.49 -1.44 54.58
N GLU A 533 -2.50 -2.15 54.07
CA GLU A 533 -3.47 -2.89 54.89
C GLU A 533 -3.69 -4.30 54.33
N LYS A 534 -3.71 -5.28 55.24
CA LYS A 534 -3.80 -6.72 55.00
C LYS A 534 -5.25 -7.14 54.70
N MET A 535 -5.46 -8.07 53.76
CA MET A 535 -6.07 -9.39 54.00
C MET A 535 -6.26 -10.18 52.70
N ASP A 536 -5.61 -11.34 52.65
CA ASP A 536 -6.11 -12.67 52.31
C ASP A 536 -6.92 -12.96 51.02
N GLU A 537 -6.33 -13.94 50.31
CA GLU A 537 -6.94 -15.13 49.71
C GLU A 537 -7.21 -15.22 48.19
N GLN A 538 -6.49 -16.22 47.63
CA GLN A 538 -6.88 -17.24 46.64
C GLN A 538 -6.84 -16.91 45.14
N THR A 539 -5.71 -17.34 44.55
CA THR A 539 -5.57 -18.23 43.37
C THR A 539 -6.76 -18.37 42.42
N GLU A 540 -6.55 -18.05 41.14
CA GLU A 540 -6.52 -19.07 40.07
C GLU A 540 -5.97 -18.47 38.77
N ILE A 541 -4.87 -19.05 38.29
CA ILE A 541 -4.26 -18.80 36.98
C ILE A 541 -4.75 -19.93 36.06
N LEU A 542 -5.43 -19.58 34.96
CA LEU A 542 -5.66 -20.50 33.83
C LEU A 542 -4.87 -20.00 32.62
N GLN A 543 -3.75 -20.70 32.36
CA GLN A 543 -2.90 -20.55 31.20
C GLN A 543 -3.54 -21.20 29.96
N ASN A 544 -3.40 -20.54 28.81
CA ASN A 544 -3.60 -21.12 27.48
C ASN A 544 -2.48 -22.14 27.19
N GLY A 545 -2.89 -23.35 26.84
CA GLY A 545 -2.01 -24.50 26.61
C GLY A 545 -1.31 -24.50 25.26
N PHE A 546 0.01 -24.68 25.31
CA PHE A 546 0.81 -25.37 24.31
C PHE A 546 1.55 -26.48 25.06
N ASN A 547 1.19 -27.74 24.81
CA ASN A 547 1.98 -28.91 25.22
C ASN A 547 2.66 -29.50 23.99
N ALA A 548 3.96 -29.73 24.10
CA ALA A 548 4.66 -30.74 23.33
C ALA A 548 5.41 -31.61 24.35
N ASP A 549 4.91 -32.82 24.57
CA ASP A 549 5.54 -33.83 25.41
C ASP A 549 6.83 -34.33 24.75
N GLU A 550 7.95 -34.24 25.49
CA GLU A 550 9.16 -35.01 25.24
C GLU A 550 9.06 -36.38 25.94
N GLN A 551 9.48 -37.43 25.23
CA GLN A 551 9.66 -38.77 25.78
C GLN A 551 10.95 -38.87 26.61
N ASN A 552 10.81 -39.46 27.80
CA ASN A 552 11.81 -39.79 28.81
C ASN A 552 13.13 -40.41 28.31
N CYS A 553 14.24 -40.07 29.00
CA CYS A 553 15.18 -41.09 29.51
C CYS A 553 16.06 -40.59 30.67
N ASP A 554 15.80 -41.17 31.85
CA ASP A 554 16.60 -41.53 33.02
C ASP A 554 18.01 -40.97 33.34
N SER A 555 18.07 -40.54 34.60
CA SER A 555 19.12 -40.77 35.63
C SER A 555 20.39 -39.90 35.64
N CYS A 556 20.59 -39.19 36.76
CA CYS A 556 21.66 -39.48 37.73
C CYS A 556 21.60 -38.48 38.90
N ASP A 557 21.23 -38.98 40.08
CA ASP A 557 21.44 -38.32 41.37
C ASP A 557 22.93 -38.33 41.75
N ARG A 558 23.49 -37.18 42.16
CA ARG A 558 24.45 -37.14 43.28
C ARG A 558 24.56 -35.76 43.93
N LYS A 559 24.09 -35.69 45.18
CA LYS A 559 24.30 -34.62 46.17
C LYS A 559 25.80 -34.32 46.38
N LEU A 560 26.14 -33.09 46.76
CA LEU A 560 26.90 -32.79 47.99
C LEU A 560 26.88 -31.29 48.37
N ASN A 561 26.72 -31.09 49.68
CA ASN A 561 26.44 -29.88 50.47
C ASN A 561 27.57 -28.83 50.53
N GLN A 562 27.24 -27.54 50.70
CA GLN A 562 27.47 -26.70 51.92
C GLN A 562 27.24 -25.18 51.65
N LYS A 563 26.44 -24.53 52.52
CA LYS A 563 26.37 -23.06 52.81
C LYS A 563 27.32 -22.74 54.00
N PRO A 564 27.69 -21.48 54.41
CA PRO A 564 26.90 -20.21 54.32
C PRO A 564 27.71 -18.86 54.22
N GLN A 565 26.98 -17.73 54.33
CA GLN A 565 27.40 -16.34 54.71
C GLN A 565 28.00 -15.44 53.61
N ASP A 566 27.61 -14.18 53.38
CA ASP A 566 26.76 -13.19 54.06
C ASP A 566 25.99 -12.38 52.99
N ALA A 567 24.70 -12.11 53.19
CA ALA A 567 23.93 -11.19 52.35
C ALA A 567 23.79 -9.86 53.08
N ALA A 568 24.64 -8.90 52.72
CA ALA A 568 24.36 -7.49 52.94
C ALA A 568 23.26 -7.06 51.95
N GLU A 569 22.23 -6.40 52.47
CA GLU A 569 21.16 -5.78 51.68
C GLU A 569 21.76 -4.74 50.72
N GLU A 570 21.90 -5.07 49.44
CA GLU A 570 22.07 -4.08 48.39
C GLU A 570 20.69 -3.52 48.02
N THR A 571 20.30 -2.45 48.70
CA THR A 571 19.29 -1.52 48.19
C THR A 571 19.76 -1.00 46.82
N THR A 572 19.11 -1.45 45.76
CA THR A 572 19.35 -1.00 44.38
C THR A 572 18.83 0.44 44.19
N SER A 573 19.60 1.42 44.66
CA SER A 573 19.32 2.83 44.41
C SER A 573 19.48 3.16 42.92
N CYS A 574 18.48 3.84 42.35
CA CYS A 574 18.43 4.21 40.94
C CYS A 574 19.63 5.12 40.56
N PRO A 575 20.31 4.90 39.41
CA PRO A 575 21.48 5.71 39.00
C PRO A 575 21.10 7.10 38.44
N VAL A 576 19.80 7.43 38.36
CA VAL A 576 19.29 8.71 37.83
C VAL A 576 18.39 9.34 38.88
N VAL A 577 18.71 10.58 39.28
CA VAL A 577 17.90 11.37 40.22
C VAL A 577 16.51 11.64 39.61
N PRO A 578 15.40 11.55 40.37
CA PRO A 578 14.03 11.72 39.84
C PRO A 578 13.81 12.98 39.00
N LYS A 579 14.51 14.08 39.32
CA LYS A 579 14.47 15.33 38.54
C LYS A 579 15.01 15.17 37.12
N ARG A 580 16.10 14.42 36.93
CA ARG A 580 16.65 14.12 35.58
C ARG A 580 15.70 13.22 34.79
N ALA A 581 15.01 12.29 35.46
CA ALA A 581 14.01 11.44 34.80
C ALA A 581 12.81 12.25 34.27
N ALA A 582 12.32 13.23 35.04
CA ALA A 582 11.23 14.12 34.59
C ALA A 582 11.59 14.93 33.33
N LEU A 583 12.84 15.38 33.23
CA LEU A 583 13.35 16.10 32.05
C LEU A 583 13.48 15.19 30.82
N LEU A 584 13.95 13.96 31.00
CA LEU A 584 14.04 12.99 29.92
C LEU A 584 12.65 12.61 29.41
N ASN A 585 11.67 12.40 30.31
CA ASN A 585 10.30 12.08 29.91
C ASN A 585 9.65 13.21 29.08
N ALA A 586 9.96 14.47 29.37
CA ALA A 586 9.48 15.59 28.55
C ALA A 586 9.97 15.51 27.10
N ILE A 587 11.16 14.97 26.86
CA ILE A 587 11.69 14.73 25.52
C ILE A 587 10.98 13.54 24.85
N LEU A 588 10.68 12.48 25.59
CA LEU A 588 9.99 11.29 25.04
C LEU A 588 8.57 11.60 24.60
N HIS A 589 7.89 12.48 25.33
CA HIS A 589 6.54 12.90 25.01
C HIS A 589 6.49 13.97 23.90
N SER A 590 7.64 14.51 23.48
CA SER A 590 7.69 15.44 22.34
C SER A 590 7.46 14.68 21.02
N ALA A 591 6.75 15.30 20.07
CA ALA A 591 6.53 14.69 18.76
C ALA A 591 7.84 14.71 17.95
N TYR A 592 8.34 13.53 17.56
CA TYR A 592 9.56 13.41 16.75
C TYR A 592 9.36 12.47 15.54
N SER A 593 10.15 12.72 14.48
CA SER A 593 10.31 11.79 13.36
C SER A 593 11.65 11.07 13.44
N GLU A 594 11.63 9.74 13.43
CA GLU A 594 12.85 8.90 13.49
C GLU A 594 13.87 9.27 12.39
N MET A 595 13.40 9.62 11.19
CA MET A 595 14.27 9.95 10.05
C MET A 595 15.03 11.27 10.25
N PHE A 596 14.45 12.23 10.97
CA PHE A 596 15.07 13.54 11.24
C PHE A 596 15.82 13.58 12.56
N LEU A 597 15.52 12.69 13.50
CA LEU A 597 16.21 12.58 14.78
C LEU A 597 17.59 11.90 14.66
N LEU A 598 17.70 10.84 13.84
CA LEU A 598 18.90 10.02 13.71
C LEU A 598 20.19 10.79 13.36
N PRO A 599 20.19 11.77 12.44
CA PRO A 599 21.38 12.57 12.14
C PRO A 599 21.90 13.36 13.35
N HIS A 600 21.02 13.81 14.24
CA HIS A 600 21.36 14.67 15.38
C HIS A 600 21.80 13.89 16.64
N LEU A 601 21.44 12.60 16.73
CA LEU A 601 21.84 11.71 17.83
C LEU A 601 23.28 11.20 17.72
N LYS A 602 23.88 11.22 16.52
CA LYS A 602 25.28 10.78 16.29
C LYS A 602 26.32 11.59 17.08
N ASP A 603 25.94 12.79 17.51
CA ASP A 603 26.79 13.72 18.23
C ASP A 603 26.73 13.56 19.77
N ILE A 604 26.04 12.53 20.28
CA ILE A 604 25.93 12.27 21.73
C ILE A 604 27.02 11.27 22.17
N PRO A 605 27.82 11.56 23.23
CA PRO A 605 28.85 10.64 23.69
C PRO A 605 28.27 9.31 24.18
N ALA A 606 28.90 8.19 23.81
CA ALA A 606 28.44 6.83 24.13
C ALA A 606 28.20 6.57 25.62
N GLN A 607 28.89 7.29 26.51
CA GLN A 607 28.75 7.19 27.97
C GLN A 607 27.35 7.63 28.47
N HIS A 608 26.70 8.57 27.79
CA HIS A 608 25.36 9.06 28.15
C HIS A 608 24.23 8.21 27.53
N VAL A 609 24.52 7.49 26.44
CA VAL A 609 23.56 6.60 25.79
C VAL A 609 23.26 5.38 26.69
N THR A 610 24.27 4.84 27.37
CA THR A 610 24.13 3.64 28.22
C THR A 610 23.28 3.88 29.47
N VAL A 611 23.31 5.08 30.06
CA VAL A 611 22.52 5.44 31.25
C VAL A 611 21.02 5.55 30.92
N SER A 612 20.69 5.93 29.67
CA SER A 612 19.32 6.16 29.21
C SER A 612 18.56 4.85 28.91
N VAL A 613 19.27 3.78 28.53
CA VAL A 613 18.67 2.53 28.02
C VAL A 613 18.24 1.57 29.15
N CYS A 614 18.79 1.69 30.35
CA CYS A 614 18.70 0.62 31.35
C CYS A 614 17.39 0.52 32.16
N ARG A 615 16.36 1.36 31.99
CA ARG A 615 15.12 1.20 32.80
C ARG A 615 13.77 1.62 32.21
N HIS A 616 13.65 2.00 30.94
CA HIS A 616 12.35 2.18 30.27
C HIS A 616 12.20 1.18 29.11
N PRO A 617 11.89 -0.10 29.41
CA PRO A 617 12.00 -1.19 28.44
C PRO A 617 10.84 -1.28 27.43
N ARG A 618 9.89 -0.34 27.42
CA ARG A 618 8.71 -0.43 26.52
C ARG A 618 8.66 0.57 25.38
N GLU A 619 9.46 1.64 25.38
CA GLU A 619 9.41 2.65 24.30
C GLU A 619 10.77 2.91 23.62
N PHE A 620 11.89 2.47 24.20
CA PHE A 620 13.23 2.74 23.65
C PHE A 620 13.88 1.63 22.82
N TYR A 621 13.21 0.47 22.67
CA TYR A 621 13.75 -0.64 21.89
C TYR A 621 13.93 -0.30 20.39
N ILE A 622 13.20 0.72 19.91
CA ILE A 622 13.24 1.18 18.51
C ILE A 622 14.48 2.05 18.23
N LEU A 623 14.92 2.87 19.20
CA LEU A 623 16.09 3.75 19.01
C LEU A 623 17.43 2.98 18.98
N TYR A 624 17.53 1.86 19.70
CA TYR A 624 18.77 1.07 19.80
C TYR A 624 19.11 0.31 18.51
N ILE A 625 18.11 -0.08 17.70
CA ILE A 625 18.34 -0.83 16.45
C ILE A 625 18.87 0.07 15.33
N SER A 626 18.57 1.37 15.34
CA SER A 626 19.08 2.32 14.34
C SER A 626 20.49 2.84 14.64
N LEU A 627 21.02 2.62 15.84
CA LEU A 627 22.39 3.04 16.24
C LEU A 627 23.46 1.96 16.00
N LEU A 628 23.05 0.74 15.65
CA LEU A 628 23.96 -0.40 15.39
C LEU A 628 24.09 -0.76 13.89
N ASN A 629 23.59 0.08 12.97
CA ASN A 629 23.84 -0.02 11.53
C ASN A 629 24.44 1.24 10.94
#